data_AF-A0ABD6ARF3-F1
#
_entry.id   AF-A0ABD6ARF3-F1
#
_cell.length_a   1.000
_cell.length_b   1.000
_cell.length_c   1.000
_cell.angle_alpha   90.00
_cell.angle_beta   90.00
_cell.angle_gamma   90.00
#
_symmetry.space_group_name_H-M   'P 1'
#
loop_
_entity.id
_entity.type
_entity.pdbx_description
1 polymer ?
#
loop_
_entity_poly.entity_id
_entity_poly.type
_entity_poly.pdbx_seq_one_letter_code
_entity_poly.pdbx_strand_id
1 'polypeptide(L)' 'MTHDSHSEVREPPYTYECMDCGERVEAEHQPVACRNCGGEMRNISVSSEQ' A
#
# COMPACT_ATOMS: atom_id res chain seq x y z
N MET A 1 5.09 -32.00 16.32
CA MET A 1 4.67 -30.77 17.00
C MET A 1 4.58 -29.71 15.92
N THR A 2 3.44 -29.04 15.85
CA THR A 2 2.89 -28.25 14.75
C THR A 2 3.89 -27.29 14.10
N HIS A 3 3.96 -27.31 12.76
CA HIS A 3 4.46 -26.19 11.98
C HIS A 3 3.52 -25.00 12.21
N ASP A 4 3.88 -24.15 13.15
CA ASP A 4 3.43 -22.77 13.21
C ASP A 4 4.74 -21.98 13.13
N SER A 5 5.38 -21.90 11.97
CA SER A 5 4.99 -20.93 10.94
C SER A 5 4.33 -19.73 11.61
N HIS A 6 5.04 -19.12 12.55
CA HIS A 6 4.97 -17.68 12.77
C HIS A 6 5.06 -17.09 11.39
N SER A 7 3.87 -16.87 10.84
CA SER A 7 3.61 -16.12 9.65
C SER A 7 4.54 -14.93 9.79
N GLU A 8 5.51 -14.83 8.89
CA GLU A 8 6.13 -13.56 8.61
C GLU A 8 4.95 -12.67 8.21
N VAL A 9 4.24 -12.11 9.19
CA VAL A 9 3.32 -11.00 9.00
C VAL A 9 4.24 -9.84 8.67
N ARG A 10 4.85 -9.91 7.49
CA ARG A 10 5.17 -8.76 6.68
C ARG A 10 3.79 -8.14 6.51
N GLU A 11 3.45 -7.23 7.41
CA GLU A 11 2.28 -6.38 7.23
C GLU A 11 2.34 -5.94 5.77
N PRO A 12 1.35 -6.30 4.94
CA PRO A 12 1.45 -6.08 3.52
C PRO A 12 1.68 -4.58 3.33
N PRO A 13 2.67 -4.18 2.51
CA PRO A 13 2.94 -2.77 2.27
C PRO A 13 1.66 -2.09 1.84
N TYR A 14 1.40 -0.91 2.40
CA TYR A 14 0.21 -0.16 2.03
C TYR A 14 0.23 0.11 0.53
N THR A 15 -0.89 -0.13 -0.12
CA THR A 15 -1.08 0.17 -1.54
C THR A 15 -1.62 1.58 -1.67
N TYR A 16 -0.94 2.40 -2.46
CA TYR A 16 -1.32 3.75 -2.79
C TYR A 16 -1.62 3.88 -4.27
N GLU A 17 -2.72 4.57 -4.60
CA GLU A 17 -3.14 4.86 -5.97
C GLU A 17 -3.05 6.37 -6.23
N CYS A 18 -2.48 6.75 -7.36
CA CYS A 18 -2.46 8.14 -7.81
C CYS A 18 -3.85 8.54 -8.32
N MET A 19 -4.40 9.61 -7.76
CA MET A 19 -5.72 10.12 -8.12
C MET A 19 -5.75 10.80 -9.51
N ASP A 20 -4.58 11.11 -10.07
CA ASP A 20 -4.44 11.87 -11.32
C ASP A 20 -4.21 10.96 -12.53
N CYS A 21 -3.31 9.98 -12.40
CA CYS A 21 -2.92 9.07 -13.49
C CYS A 21 -3.30 7.60 -13.26
N GLY A 22 -3.75 7.23 -12.06
CA GLY A 22 -4.11 5.85 -11.71
C GLY A 22 -2.92 4.93 -11.38
N GLU A 23 -1.70 5.45 -11.27
CA GLU A 23 -0.50 4.66 -10.90
C GLU A 23 -0.64 4.05 -9.50
N ARG A 24 -0.35 2.76 -9.35
CA ARG A 24 -0.40 2.05 -8.08
C ARG A 24 0.99 1.69 -7.59
N VAL A 25 1.29 2.04 -6.34
CA VAL A 25 2.58 1.73 -5.70
C VAL A 25 2.36 1.11 -4.33
N GLU A 26 3.19 0.13 -4.00
CA GLU A 26 3.22 -0.48 -2.67
C GLU A 26 4.36 0.15 -1.87
N ALA A 27 4.04 0.73 -0.72
CA ALA A 27 5.02 1.39 0.13
C ALA A 27 4.65 1.22 1.60
N GLU A 28 5.66 1.23 2.48
CA GLU A 28 5.44 1.19 3.94
C GLU A 28 4.82 2.50 4.47
N HIS A 29 5.01 3.60 3.73
CA HIS A 29 4.51 4.93 4.08
C HIS A 29 3.94 5.65 2.86
N GLN A 30 3.09 6.66 3.10
CA GLN A 30 2.45 7.41 2.03
C GLN A 30 3.49 8.19 1.22
N PRO A 31 3.61 7.93 -0.09
CA PRO A 31 4.48 8.70 -0.96
C PRO A 31 3.99 10.15 -1.07
N VAL A 32 4.93 11.10 -1.03
CA VAL A 32 4.66 12.55 -1.10
C VAL A 32 3.99 12.93 -2.43
N ALA A 33 4.38 12.28 -3.52
CA ALA A 33 3.83 12.50 -4.86
C ALA A 33 4.01 11.26 -5.73
N CYS A 34 3.18 11.13 -6.77
CA CYS A 34 3.30 10.08 -7.76
C CYS A 34 4.60 10.21 -8.56
N ARG A 35 5.38 9.13 -8.62
CA ARG A 35 6.63 9.08 -9.41
C ARG A 35 6.44 9.26 -10.92
N ASN A 36 5.22 9.08 -11.42
CA ASN A 36 4.91 9.11 -12.85
C ASN A 36 4.46 10.51 -13.31
N CYS A 37 3.53 11.14 -12.58
CA CYS A 37 2.96 12.44 -12.95
C CYS A 37 3.15 13.55 -11.91
N GLY A 38 3.65 13.24 -10.71
CA GLY A 38 3.72 14.18 -9.59
C GLY A 38 2.39 14.43 -8.88
N GLY A 39 1.32 13.71 -9.25
CA GLY A 39 -0.02 13.85 -8.65
C GLY A 39 -0.13 13.29 -7.23
N GLU A 40 -1.24 13.60 -6.57
CA GLU A 40 -1.52 13.14 -5.20
C GLU A 40 -1.74 11.63 -5.15
N MET A 41 -1.23 10.98 -4.10
CA MET A 41 -1.35 9.54 -3.87
C MET A 41 -2.25 9.25 -2.68
N ARG A 42 -3.24 8.38 -2.87
CA ARG A 42 -4.22 7.98 -1.86
C ARG A 42 -3.98 6.55 -1.43
N ASN A 43 -3.99 6.28 -0.13
CA ASN A 43 -3.96 4.92 0.39
C ASN A 43 -5.27 4.20 0.05
N ILE A 44 -5.19 3.12 -0.72
CA ILE A 44 -6.33 2.26 -1.08
C ILE A 44 -6.30 0.92 -0.35
N SER A 45 -5.20 0.60 0.34
CA SER A 45 -5.08 -0.62 1.16
C SER A 45 -5.90 -0.63 2.45
N VAL A 46 -6.37 0.53 2.92
CA VAL A 46 -7.22 0.65 4.13
C VAL A 46 -8.71 0.33 3.87
N SER A 47 -9.01 -0.56 2.92
CA SER A 47 -10.38 -0.89 2.48
C SER A 47 -10.94 -2.14 3.16
N SER A 48 -11.13 -2.07 4.48
CA SER A 48 -11.99 -2.94 5.33
C SER A 48 -11.57 -2.64 6.78
N GLU A 49 -12.23 -1.76 7.53
CA GLU A 49 -13.47 -1.99 8.27
C GLU A 49 -14.23 -0.66 8.46
N GLN A 50 -15.51 -0.59 8.03
CA GLN A 50 -16.60 0.17 8.67
C GLN A 50 -17.93 -0.10 7.96
#